data_AF-A0A0Q7T987-F1
#
_entry.id   AF-A0A0Q7T987-F1
#
_cell.length_a   1.000
_cell.length_b   1.000
_cell.length_c   1.000
_cell.angle_alpha   90.00
_cell.angle_beta   90.00
_cell.angle_gamma   90.00
#
_symmetry.space_group_name_H-M   'P 1'
#
loop_
_entity.id
_entity.type
_entity.pdbx_description
1 polymer ?
#
loop_
_entity_poly.entity_id
_entity_poly.type
_entity_poly.pdbx_seq_one_letter_code
_entity_poly.pdbx_strand_id
1 'polypeptide(L)' 'MATHLNADDRLLMDRYFDCVLLRYSEGVYNLDTARAELAEAFLQMTREEPGFRTHMQAVVDARDDA' A
#
# COMPACT_ATOMS: atom_id res chain seq x y z
N MET A 1 -13.21 -18.43 2.91
CA MET A 1 -13.77 -17.14 3.34
C MET A 1 -13.47 -16.15 2.23
N ALA A 2 -14.50 -15.57 1.62
CA ALA A 2 -14.31 -14.56 0.59
C ALA A 2 -13.88 -13.27 1.30
N THR A 3 -12.64 -12.83 1.06
CA THR A 3 -12.13 -11.51 1.42
C THR A 3 -13.04 -10.46 0.78
N HIS A 4 -14.03 -9.98 1.52
CA HIS A 4 -14.89 -8.89 1.10
C HIS A 4 -14.09 -7.59 1.28
N LEU A 5 -13.25 -7.29 0.30
CA LEU A 5 -12.68 -5.95 0.17
C LEU A 5 -13.79 -4.99 -0.18
N ASN A 6 -14.04 -4.05 0.71
CA ASN A 6 -14.95 -2.95 0.42
C ASN A 6 -14.33 -2.03 -0.63
N ALA A 7 -15.17 -1.23 -1.28
CA ALA A 7 -14.73 -0.30 -2.32
C ALA A 7 -13.64 0.66 -1.81
N ASP A 8 -13.75 1.11 -0.55
CA ASP A 8 -12.75 1.95 0.11
C ASP A 8 -11.38 1.29 0.27
N ASP A 9 -11.33 -0.01 0.62
CA ASP A 9 -10.07 -0.74 0.72
C ASP A 9 -9.38 -0.86 -0.63
N ARG A 10 -10.17 -1.06 -1.69
CA ARG A 10 -9.67 -1.16 -3.05
C ARG A 10 -9.08 0.17 -3.53
N LEU A 11 -9.76 1.28 -3.21
CA LEU A 11 -9.30 2.63 -3.53
C LEU A 11 -8.01 3.00 -2.77
N LEU A 12 -7.94 2.65 -1.48
CA LEU A 12 -6.75 2.85 -0.66
C LEU A 12 -5.56 2.05 -1.21
N MET A 13 -5.79 0.82 -1.65
CA MET A 13 -4.75 -0.03 -2.23
C MET A 13 -4.21 0.52 -3.55
N ASP A 14 -5.11 0.98 -4.42
CA ASP A 14 -4.75 1.60 -5.70
C ASP A 14 -3.82 2.80 -5.47
N ARG A 15 -4.20 3.70 -4.54
CA ARG A 15 -3.37 4.84 -4.15
C ARG A 15 -2.03 4.44 -3.51
N TYR A 16 -2.04 3.40 -2.67
CA TYR A 16 -0.81 2.91 -2.04
C TYR A 16 0.15 2.34 -3.10
N PHE A 17 -0.35 1.57 -4.06
CA PHE A 17 0.45 1.06 -5.18
C PHE A 17 1.03 2.19 -6.04
N ASP A 18 0.23 3.20 -6.37
CA ASP A 18 0.72 4.40 -7.05
C ASP A 18 1.85 5.09 -6.26
N CYS A 19 1.72 5.19 -4.94
CA CYS A 19 2.78 5.78 -4.09
C CYS A 19 4.09 4.97 -4.15
N VAL A 20 4.01 3.64 -4.03
CA VAL A 20 5.19 2.76 -4.06
C VAL A 20 5.88 2.81 -5.42
N LEU A 21 5.09 2.78 -6.51
CA LEU A 21 5.61 2.86 -7.87
C LEU A 21 6.20 4.24 -8.18
N LEU A 22 5.59 5.31 -7.68
CA LEU A 22 6.11 6.67 -7.83
C LEU A 22 7.44 6.82 -7.10
N ARG A 23 7.54 6.37 -5.83
CA ARG A 23 8.80 6.39 -5.07
C ARG A 23 9.89 5.57 -5.72
N TYR A 24 9.53 4.47 -6.38
CA TYR A 24 10.47 3.73 -7.22
C TYR A 24 10.91 4.55 -8.45
N SER A 25 9.99 5.23 -9.13
CA SER A 25 10.30 6.08 -10.29
C SER A 25 11.18 7.28 -9.92
N GLU A 26 11.05 7.80 -8.70
CA GLU A 26 11.86 8.90 -8.15
C GLU A 26 13.22 8.42 -7.62
N GLY A 27 13.47 7.11 -7.61
CA GLY A 27 14.71 6.51 -7.09
C GLY A 27 14.80 6.48 -5.57
N VAL A 28 13.72 6.83 -4.86
CA VAL A 28 13.63 6.72 -3.39
C VAL A 28 13.58 5.25 -2.98
N TYR A 29 12.82 4.43 -3.71
CA TYR A 29 12.81 2.98 -3.56
C TYR A 29 13.61 2.31 -4.67
N ASN A 30 14.38 1.29 -4.30
CA ASN A 30 14.91 0.35 -5.27
C ASN A 30 13.85 -0.75 -5.55
N LEU A 31 14.09 -1.57 -6.58
CA LEU A 31 13.14 -2.60 -7.02
C LEU A 31 12.85 -3.63 -5.93
N ASP A 32 13.84 -3.95 -5.09
CA ASP A 32 13.70 -4.92 -4.00
C ASP A 32 12.79 -4.36 -2.90
N THR A 33 13.00 -3.10 -2.50
CA THR A 33 12.16 -2.38 -1.54
C THR A 33 10.74 -2.23 -2.05
N ALA A 34 10.55 -1.78 -3.29
CA ALA A 34 9.22 -1.66 -3.87
C ALA A 34 8.49 -3.01 -3.93
N ARG A 35 9.20 -4.09 -4.27
CA ARG A 35 8.64 -5.44 -4.26
C ARG A 35 8.25 -5.91 -2.85
N ALA A 36 9.09 -5.63 -1.85
CA ALA A 36 8.83 -6.00 -0.46
C ALA A 36 7.58 -5.29 0.08
N GLU A 37 7.44 -3.98 -0.16
CA GLU A 37 6.26 -3.19 0.21
C GLU A 37 4.97 -3.76 -0.41
N LEU A 38 5.01 -4.06 -1.72
CA LEU A 38 3.86 -4.65 -2.42
C LEU A 38 3.51 -6.04 -1.85
N ALA A 39 4.51 -6.89 -1.63
CA ALA A 39 4.31 -8.24 -1.11
C ALA A 39 3.73 -8.23 0.32
N GLU A 40 4.21 -7.31 1.17
CA GLU A 40 3.69 -7.11 2.51
C GLU A 40 2.23 -6.65 2.47
N ALA A 41 1.88 -5.75 1.54
CA ALA A 41 0.51 -5.31 1.35
C ALA A 41 -0.46 -6.44 0.98
N PHE A 42 -0.05 -7.32 0.07
CA PHE A 42 -0.85 -8.50 -0.27
C PHE A 42 -0.99 -9.49 0.89
N LEU A 43 0.07 -9.71 1.68
CA LEU A 43 0.04 -10.61 2.83
C LEU A 43 -0.90 -10.07 3.92
N GLN A 44 -0.81 -8.79 4.24
CA GLN A 44 -1.61 -8.14 5.27
C GLN A 44 -3.11 -8.12 4.88
N MET A 45 -3.40 -7.93 3.59
CA MET A 45 -4.75 -8.03 3.03
C MET A 45 -5.37 -9.42 3.24
N THR A 46 -4.58 -10.49 3.14
CA THR A 46 -5.07 -11.86 3.44
C THR A 46 -5.29 -12.14 4.92
N ARG A 47 -4.73 -11.30 5.80
CA ARG A 47 -4.80 -11.46 7.26
C ARG A 47 -5.86 -10.57 7.93
N GLU A 48 -6.51 -9.69 7.17
CA GLU A 48 -7.51 -8.73 7.68
C GLU A 48 -6.98 -7.89 8.85
N GLU A 49 -5.67 -7.61 8.88
CA GLU A 49 -5.05 -6.90 9.99
C GLU A 49 -5.40 -5.39 9.96
N PRO A 50 -6.07 -4.86 10.99
CA PRO A 50 -6.51 -3.46 11.02
C PRO A 50 -5.33 -2.48 11.07
N GLY A 51 -4.18 -2.89 11.62
CA GLY A 51 -2.99 -2.04 11.70
C GLY A 51 -2.38 -1.71 10.35
N PHE A 52 -2.55 -2.59 9.35
CA PHE A 52 -2.00 -2.36 8.02
C PHE A 52 -2.79 -1.32 7.21
N ARG A 53 -4.11 -1.24 7.42
CA ARG A 53 -4.92 -0.17 6.84
C ARG A 53 -4.40 1.20 7.31
N THR A 54 -4.08 1.35 8.59
CA THR A 54 -3.47 2.56 9.14
C THR A 54 -2.10 2.86 8.53
N HIS A 55 -1.28 1.83 8.29
CA HIS A 55 0.02 2.00 7.63
C HIS A 55 -0.12 2.49 6.18
N MET A 56 -0.96 1.84 5.37
CA MET A 56 -1.22 2.28 3.98
C MET A 56 -1.75 3.72 3.95
N GLN A 57 -2.68 4.07 4.84
CA GLN A 57 -3.20 5.41 4.97
C GLN A 57 -2.07 6.42 5.25
N ALA A 58 -1.19 6.14 6.22
CA ALA A 58 -0.07 7.00 6.56
C ALA A 58 0.91 7.19 5.39
N VAL A 59 1.16 6.15 4.58
CA VAL A 59 2.03 6.25 3.40
C VAL A 59 1.40 7.13 2.30
N VAL A 60 0.08 7.04 2.13
CA VAL A 60 -0.67 7.87 1.17
C VAL A 60 -0.75 9.32 1.66
N ASP A 61 -1.08 9.56 2.93
CA ASP A 61 -1.11 10.90 3.54
C ASP A 61 0.25 11.58 3.49
N ALA A 62 1.34 10.86 3.77
CA ALA A 62 2.71 11.38 3.66
C ALA A 62 3.11 11.78 2.23
N ARG A 63 2.36 11.37 1.20
CA ARG A 63 2.51 11.85 -0.16
C ARG A 63 1.66 13.07 -0.45
N ASP A 64 0.42 13.12 0.04
CA ASP A 64 -0.49 14.24 -0.22
C ASP A 64 0.02 15.56 0.40
N ASP A 65 0.78 15.47 1.49
CA ASP A 65 1.43 16.60 2.17
C ASP A 65 2.70 17.14 1.47
N ALA A 66 3.29 16.37 0.54
CA ALA A 66 4.58 16.67 -0.12
C ALA A 66 4.41 17.27 -1.52
#